data_AF-A0A162CX44-F1
#
_entry.id   AF-A0A162CX44-F1
#
_cell.length_a   1.000
_cell.length_b   1.000
_cell.length_c   1.000
_cell.angle_alpha   90.00
_cell.angle_beta   90.00
_cell.angle_gamma   90.00
#
_symmetry.space_group_name_H-M   'P 1'
#
loop_
_entity.id
_entity.type
_entity.pdbx_description
1 polymer ?
#
loop_
_entity_poly.entity_id
_entity_poly.type
_entity_poly.pdbx_seq_one_letter_code
_entity_poly.pdbx_strand_id
1 'polypeptide(L)' 'DDYLIWPHYDALNLPVLLLRGVTSDLVLPETAAEMRRRGPGARGLLKHIEVPGCGHAPALNVLQQLEWVT' A
#
# COMPACT_ATOMS: atom_id res chain seq x y z
N ASP A 1 -0.79 -19.74 -6.35
CA ASP A 1 0.20 -18.73 -6.76
C ASP A 1 -0.02 -17.54 -5.86
N ASP A 2 0.90 -17.35 -4.93
CA ASP A 2 0.74 -16.43 -3.80
C ASP A 2 0.75 -14.96 -4.24
N TYR A 3 1.17 -14.66 -5.47
CA TYR A 3 1.29 -13.31 -6.01
C TYR A 3 0.15 -12.91 -6.96
N LEU A 4 -0.71 -13.85 -7.39
CA LEU A 4 -1.84 -13.58 -8.29
C LEU A 4 -3.06 -13.05 -7.52
N ILE A 5 -2.88 -11.99 -6.75
CA ILE A 5 -3.89 -11.45 -5.82
C ILE A 5 -4.71 -10.27 -6.38
N TRP A 6 -4.50 -9.88 -7.64
CA TRP A 6 -5.24 -8.78 -8.25
C TRP A 6 -6.76 -8.91 -8.21
N PRO A 7 -7.37 -10.09 -8.49
CA PRO A 7 -8.82 -10.24 -8.37
C PRO A 7 -9.34 -9.95 -6.96
N HIS A 8 -8.55 -10.27 -5.92
CA HIS A 8 -8.91 -9.98 -4.53
C HIS A 8 -8.83 -8.49 -4.24
N TYR A 9 -7.76 -7.82 -4.68
CA TYR A 9 -7.64 -6.37 -4.55
C TYR A 9 -8.78 -5.62 -5.27
N ASP A 10 -9.11 -6.04 -6.49
CA ASP A 10 -10.17 -5.42 -7.31
C ASP A 10 -11.56 -5.53 -6.64
N ALA A 11 -11.80 -6.59 -5.87
CA ALA A 11 -13.06 -6.83 -5.16
C ALA A 11 -13.25 -5.98 -3.88
N LEU A 12 -12.21 -5.30 -3.38
CA LEU A 12 -12.28 -4.53 -2.13
C LEU A 12 -13.12 -3.26 -2.25
N ASN A 13 -14.29 -3.20 -1.61
CA ASN A 13 -15.19 -2.03 -1.65
C ASN A 13 -15.08 -1.11 -0.42
N LEU A 14 -13.92 -1.12 0.25
CA LEU A 14 -13.67 -0.37 1.49
C LEU A 14 -12.42 0.51 1.38
N PRO A 15 -12.26 1.54 2.24
CA PRO A 15 -11.06 2.36 2.28
C PRO A 15 -9.80 1.54 2.56
N VAL A 16 -8.74 1.75 1.77
CA VAL A 16 -7.46 1.04 1.90
C VAL A 16 -6.35 2.04 2.18
N LEU A 17 -5.51 1.75 3.17
CA LEU A 17 -4.25 2.44 3.40
C LEU A 17 -3.08 1.55 2.95
N LEU A 18 -2.32 2.03 1.97
CA LEU A 18 -1.03 1.44 1.57
C LEU A 18 0.09 2.21 2.26
N LEU A 19 0.83 1.54 3.16
CA LEU A 19 2.10 2.02 3.69
C LEU A 19 3.24 1.31 2.95
N ARG A 20 3.98 2.05 2.14
CA ARG A 20 5.08 1.50 1.33
C ARG A 20 6.40 2.11 1.79
N GLY A 21 7.38 1.28 2.10
CA GLY A 21 8.76 1.75 2.22
C GLY A 21 9.30 2.18 0.85
N VAL A 22 9.93 3.35 0.76
CA VAL A 22 10.44 3.89 -0.51
C VAL A 22 11.35 2.89 -1.24
N THR A 23 12.18 2.16 -0.50
CA THR A 23 13.12 1.15 -1.03
C THR A 23 12.59 -0.28 -0.90
N SER A 24 11.26 -0.47 -0.83
CA SER A 24 10.66 -1.81 -0.77
C SER A 24 10.93 -2.60 -2.06
N ASP A 25 11.33 -3.85 -1.88
CA ASP A 25 11.60 -4.86 -2.90
C ASP A 25 10.41 -5.80 -3.18
N LEU A 26 9.41 -5.82 -2.29
CA LEU A 26 8.20 -6.64 -2.48
C LEU A 26 7.04 -5.84 -3.09
N VAL A 27 6.70 -4.67 -2.54
CA VAL A 27 5.70 -3.78 -3.14
C VAL A 27 6.44 -2.73 -3.97
N LEU A 28 6.66 -3.06 -5.23
CA LEU A 28 7.40 -2.20 -6.16
C LEU A 28 6.66 -0.87 -6.44
N PRO A 29 7.37 0.20 -6.85
CA PRO A 29 6.73 1.45 -7.28
C PRO A 29 5.64 1.24 -8.34
N GLU A 30 5.88 0.35 -9.30
CA GLU A 30 4.97 0.00 -10.38
C GLU A 30 3.74 -0.74 -9.85
N THR A 31 3.92 -1.57 -8.82
CA THR A 31 2.81 -2.27 -8.15
C THR A 31 1.91 -1.27 -7.44
N ALA A 32 2.48 -0.31 -6.70
CA ALA A 32 1.72 0.77 -6.08
C ALA A 32 1.04 1.69 -7.12
N ALA A 33 1.67 1.92 -8.27
CA ALA A 33 1.07 2.65 -9.39
C ALA A 33 -0.11 1.90 -10.03
N GLU A 34 -0.05 0.56 -10.09
CA GLU A 34 -1.17 -0.27 -10.54
C GLU A 34 -2.30 -0.26 -9.50
N MET A 35 -2.00 -0.39 -8.20
CA MET A 35 -2.99 -0.31 -7.12
C MET A 35 -3.81 0.99 -7.18
N ARG A 36 -3.22 2.11 -7.60
CA ARG A 36 -3.93 3.39 -7.80
C ARG A 36 -4.90 3.39 -8.99
N ARG A 37 -4.69 2.55 -10.01
CA ARG A 37 -5.46 2.53 -11.26
C ARG A 37 -6.57 1.49 -11.29
N ARG A 38 -6.69 0.64 -10.28
CA ARG A 38 -7.72 -0.42 -10.18
C ARG A 38 -8.29 -0.56 -8.77
N GLY A 39 -9.30 -1.40 -8.61
CA GLY A 39 -9.93 -1.69 -7.32
C GLY A 39 -10.23 -0.43 -6.49
N PRO A 40 -9.85 -0.41 -5.19
CA PRO A 40 -9.95 0.76 -4.33
C PRO A 40 -9.32 2.02 -4.91
N GLY A 41 -8.21 1.92 -5.63
CA GLY A 41 -7.54 3.07 -6.24
C GLY A 41 -8.39 3.76 -7.30
N ALA A 42 -8.94 2.98 -8.24
CA ALA A 42 -9.85 3.50 -9.27
C ALA A 42 -11.12 4.12 -8.67
N ARG A 43 -11.53 3.65 -7.49
CA ARG A 43 -12.69 4.18 -6.73
C ARG A 43 -12.35 5.38 -5.85
N GLY A 44 -11.09 5.83 -5.81
CA GLY A 44 -10.66 6.92 -4.92
C GLY A 44 -10.63 6.54 -3.43
N LEU A 45 -10.65 5.25 -3.11
CA LEU A 45 -10.65 4.69 -1.75
C LEU A 45 -9.25 4.33 -1.24
N LEU A 46 -8.21 4.49 -2.07
CA LEU A 46 -6.83 4.21 -1.69
C LEU A 46 -6.13 5.48 -1.18
N LYS A 47 -5.66 5.44 0.07
CA LYS A 47 -4.63 6.34 0.61
C LYS A 47 -3.28 5.64 0.49
N HIS A 48 -2.27 6.31 -0.04
CA HIS A 48 -0.92 5.77 -0.15
C HIS A 48 0.09 6.71 0.51
N ILE A 49 0.89 6.16 1.42
CA ILE A 49 2.00 6.85 2.10
C ILE A 49 3.30 6.13 1.77
N GLU A 50 4.26 6.90 1.27
CA GLU A 50 5.66 6.49 1.06
C GLU A 50 6.45 6.78 2.34
N VAL A 51 7.16 5.79 2.87
CA VAL A 51 7.92 5.88 4.12
C VAL A 51 9.42 6.02 3.80
N PRO A 52 10.02 7.21 4.01
CA PRO A 52 11.43 7.45 3.71
C PRO A 52 12.36 6.56 4.55
N GLY A 53 13.49 6.14 3.97
CA GLY A 53 14.50 5.33 4.66
C GLY A 53 14.04 3.92 5.04
N CYS A 54 12.93 3.44 4.46
CA CYS A 54 12.33 2.15 4.78
C CYS A 54 12.22 1.24 3.54
N GLY A 55 12.53 -0.05 3.71
CA GLY A 55 12.30 -1.12 2.73
C GLY A 55 11.03 -1.91 3.01
N HIS A 56 11.09 -3.24 2.89
CA HIS A 56 10.01 -4.12 3.35
C HIS A 56 10.21 -4.51 4.83
N ALA A 57 9.33 -4.13 5.76
CA ALA A 57 8.19 -3.20 5.66
C ALA A 57 8.27 -2.12 6.77
N PRO A 58 7.51 -1.01 6.68
CA PRO A 58 7.35 -0.07 7.78
C PRO A 58 6.94 -0.81 9.06
N ALA A 59 7.78 -0.72 10.09
CA ALA A 59 7.65 -1.56 11.29
C ALA A 59 6.57 -1.10 12.28
N LEU A 60 5.97 0.08 12.06
CA LEU A 60 4.96 0.71 12.94
C LEU A 60 5.46 0.90 14.39
N ASN A 61 6.77 1.07 14.57
CA ASN A 61 7.43 1.12 15.87
C ASN A 61 7.92 2.53 16.27
N VAL A 62 7.55 3.54 15.51
CA VAL A 62 7.84 4.96 15.80
C VAL A 62 6.54 5.75 15.78
N LEU A 63 6.47 6.80 16.60
CA LEU A 63 5.24 7.60 16.78
C LEU A 63 4.65 8.10 15.46
N GLN A 64 5.49 8.62 14.56
CA GLN A 64 5.04 9.11 13.26
C GLN A 64 4.28 8.05 12.45
N GLN A 65 4.72 6.78 12.50
CA GLN A 65 4.04 5.71 11.77
C GLN A 65 2.74 5.30 12.45
N LEU A 66 2.68 5.35 13.79
CA LEU A 66 1.47 5.11 14.56
C LEU A 66 0.39 6.17 14.28
N GLU A 67 0.77 7.43 14.16
CA GLU A 67 -0.12 8.55 13.82
C GLU A 67 -0.77 8.42 12.43
N TRP A 68 -0.19 7.63 11.52
CA TRP A 68 -0.78 7.42 10.20
C TRP A 68 -1.88 6.36 10.14
N VAL A 69 -1.94 5.49 11.15
CA VAL A 69 -2.84 4.33 11.21
C VAL A 69 -3.87 4.40 12.33
N THR A 70 -3.84 5.46 13.14
CA THR A 70 -4.80 5.77 14.20
C THR A 70 -5.66 6.96 13.83
#